data_AF-A0A351G7N9-F1
#
_entry.id   AF-A0A351G7N9-F1
#
_cell.length_a   1.000
_cell.length_b   1.000
_cell.length_c   1.000
_cell.angle_alpha   90.00
_cell.angle_beta   90.00
_cell.angle_gamma   90.00
#
_symmetry.space_group_name_H-M   'P 1'
#
loop_
_entity.id
_entity.type
_entity.pdbx_description
1 polymer ?
#
loop_
_entity_poly.entity_id
_entity_poly.type
_entity_poly.pdbx_seq_one_letter_code
_entity_poly.pdbx_strand_id
1 'polypeptide(L)'
;MSDLLRFDPVGSHYDGTAISSATTLTPPDGATKLLIQALAQSVRITLDGSAPEAARGFQLKPGDPPVMIWTAGATVKVIEEAATADLQYQWGK
;
A
#
# COMPACT_ATOMS: atom_id res chain seq x y z
N MET A 1 -22.82 -2.19 -14.79
CA MET A 1 -21.36 -2.05 -14.89
C MET A 1 -20.77 -2.36 -13.52
N SER A 2 -19.72 -3.17 -13.43
CA SER A 2 -19.19 -3.60 -12.13
C SER A 2 -18.50 -2.44 -11.40
N ASP A 3 -19.08 -2.03 -10.27
CA ASP A 3 -18.57 -1.04 -9.32
C ASP A 3 -17.17 -1.39 -8.74
N LEU A 4 -16.68 -2.59 -9.04
CA LEU A 4 -15.43 -3.14 -8.52
C LEU A 4 -14.16 -2.38 -8.96
N LEU A 5 -14.22 -1.65 -10.08
CA LEU A 5 -13.09 -0.88 -10.63
C LEU A 5 -13.15 0.62 -10.30
N ARG A 6 -14.24 1.10 -9.70
CA ARG A 6 -14.35 2.49 -9.27
C ARG A 6 -13.49 2.70 -8.02
N PHE A 7 -12.89 3.88 -7.89
CA PHE A 7 -12.16 4.28 -6.70
C PHE A 7 -12.60 5.69 -6.30
N ASP A 8 -13.33 5.79 -5.18
CA ASP A 8 -13.70 7.08 -4.61
C ASP A 8 -12.78 7.38 -3.40
N PRO A 9 -11.92 8.42 -3.45
CA PRO A 9 -10.96 8.70 -2.38
C PRO A 9 -11.62 8.98 -1.03
N VAL A 10 -10.99 8.50 0.04
CA VAL A 10 -11.36 8.73 1.44
C VAL A 10 -10.12 9.23 2.18
N GLY A 11 -10.21 10.42 2.76
CA GLY A 11 -9.08 11.04 3.47
C GLY A 11 -7.98 11.56 2.52
N SER A 12 -6.83 11.89 3.10
CA SER A 12 -5.70 12.49 2.39
C SER A 12 -4.87 11.47 1.60
N HIS A 13 -4.19 11.96 0.57
CA HIS A 13 -3.12 11.24 -0.11
C HIS A 13 -1.87 11.23 0.76
N TYR A 14 -1.17 10.11 0.78
CA TYR A 14 0.10 9.96 1.48
C TYR A 14 1.24 9.87 0.46
N ASP A 15 2.26 10.70 0.65
CA ASP A 15 3.43 10.81 -0.21
C ASP A 15 4.71 10.73 0.64
N GLY A 16 5.67 9.91 0.23
CA GLY A 16 6.99 9.87 0.86
C GLY A 16 7.00 9.35 2.30
N THR A 17 6.12 8.40 2.65
CA THR A 17 6.20 7.78 4.00
C THR A 17 7.49 6.98 4.08
N ALA A 18 8.46 7.44 4.89
CA ALA A 18 9.67 6.68 5.17
C ALA A 18 9.29 5.37 5.88
N ILE A 19 9.51 4.23 5.23
CA ILE A 19 9.11 2.89 5.69
C ILE A 19 10.33 2.00 5.95
N SER A 20 11.29 2.54 6.69
CA SER A 20 12.54 1.86 7.08
C SER A 20 12.36 0.68 8.06
N SER A 21 11.13 0.49 8.54
CA SER A 21 10.71 -0.67 9.31
C SER A 21 9.27 -1.05 8.95
N ALA A 22 8.89 -2.28 9.28
CA ALA A 22 7.56 -2.81 9.00
C ALA A 22 6.47 -1.90 9.61
N THR A 23 5.74 -1.20 8.76
CA THR A 23 4.75 -0.19 9.12
C THR A 23 3.36 -0.69 8.75
N THR A 24 2.39 -0.50 9.65
CA THR A 24 0.97 -0.80 9.35
C THR A 24 0.33 0.41 8.71
N LEU A 25 -0.32 0.22 7.56
CA LEU A 25 -1.12 1.27 6.93
C LEU A 25 -2.53 1.22 7.51
N THR A 26 -2.93 2.28 8.21
CA THR A 26 -4.23 2.34 8.89
C THR A 26 -5.27 3.02 8.01
N PRO A 27 -6.38 2.34 7.64
CA PRO A 27 -7.45 2.96 6.88
C PRO A 27 -8.25 3.97 7.71
N PRO A 28 -8.69 5.09 7.13
CA PRO A 28 -9.77 5.90 7.68
C PRO A 28 -11.09 5.12 7.72
N ASP A 29 -12.03 5.59 8.56
CA ASP A 29 -13.34 4.97 8.69
C ASP A 29 -14.07 4.85 7.35
N GLY A 30 -14.50 3.62 7.04
CA GLY A 30 -15.25 3.29 5.84
C GLY A 30 -14.44 3.19 4.55
N ALA A 31 -13.11 3.27 4.59
CA ALA A 31 -12.28 2.88 3.45
C ALA A 31 -12.26 1.35 3.27
N THR A 32 -12.42 0.89 2.05
CA THR A 32 -12.47 -0.55 1.68
C THR A 32 -11.46 -0.92 0.59
N LYS A 33 -10.77 0.08 0.04
CA LYS A 33 -9.76 -0.05 -1.01
C LYS A 33 -8.54 0.80 -0.68
N LEU A 34 -7.40 0.37 -1.19
CA LEU A 34 -6.12 1.07 -1.13
C LEU A 34 -5.54 1.14 -2.54
N LEU A 35 -5.32 2.35 -3.04
CA LEU A 35 -4.55 2.57 -4.27
C LEU A 35 -3.10 2.88 -3.86
N ILE A 36 -2.14 2.12 -4.37
CA ILE A 36 -0.76 2.15 -3.86
C ILE A 36 0.26 1.96 -4.99
N GLN A 37 1.39 2.66 -4.87
CA GLN A 37 2.53 2.55 -5.79
C GLN A 37 3.87 2.78 -5.10
N ALA A 38 4.95 2.35 -5.74
CA ALA A 38 6.33 2.63 -5.34
C ALA A 38 7.04 3.42 -6.43
N LEU A 39 7.73 4.51 -6.08
CA LEU A 39 8.37 5.41 -7.05
C LEU A 39 9.89 5.23 -7.15
N ALA A 40 10.60 5.13 -6.01
CA ALA A 40 12.06 5.14 -5.98
C ALA A 40 12.71 3.74 -5.83
N GLN A 41 12.28 2.97 -4.82
CA GLN A 41 12.74 1.61 -4.56
C GLN A 41 11.56 0.68 -4.35
N SER A 42 11.81 -0.63 -4.46
CA SER A 42 10.77 -1.64 -4.26
C SER A 42 10.27 -1.66 -2.82
N VAL A 43 8.99 -1.97 -2.66
CA VAL A 43 8.32 -2.09 -1.36
C VAL A 43 7.71 -3.48 -1.23
N ARG A 44 7.82 -4.07 -0.03
CA ARG A 44 7.24 -5.37 0.31
C ARG A 44 5.97 -5.20 1.10
N ILE A 45 4.93 -5.95 0.74
CA ILE A 45 3.59 -5.84 1.27
C ILE A 45 3.09 -7.19 1.77
N THR A 46 2.43 -7.17 2.92
CA THR A 46 1.61 -8.28 3.45
C THR A 46 0.21 -7.75 3.76
N LEU A 47 -0.79 -8.62 3.69
CA LEU A 47 -2.21 -8.28 3.86
C LEU A 47 -2.86 -8.97 5.07
N ASP A 48 -2.12 -9.87 5.72
CA ASP A 48 -2.54 -10.67 6.86
C ASP A 48 -2.03 -10.13 8.21
N GLY A 49 -1.37 -8.96 8.20
CA GLY A 49 -0.77 -8.37 9.39
C GLY A 49 0.55 -9.01 9.83
N SER A 50 1.09 -10.01 9.11
CA SER A 50 2.45 -10.47 9.32
C SER A 50 3.46 -9.38 8.94
N ALA A 51 4.68 -9.41 9.49
CA ALA A 51 5.69 -8.42 9.08
C ALA A 51 6.23 -8.78 7.68
N PRO A 52 6.23 -7.87 6.70
CA PRO A 52 7.00 -8.07 5.49
C PRO A 52 8.51 -7.99 5.80
N GLU A 53 9.32 -8.64 4.99
CA GLU A 53 10.79 -8.59 5.02
C GLU A 53 11.31 -8.35 3.60
N ALA A 54 12.58 -7.97 3.44
CA ALA A 54 13.15 -7.71 2.11
C ALA A 54 12.96 -8.88 1.11
N ALA A 55 12.90 -10.12 1.60
CA ALA A 55 12.65 -11.32 0.80
C ALA A 55 11.25 -11.95 1.01
N ARG A 56 10.36 -11.35 1.83
CA ARG A 56 9.03 -11.92 2.14
C ARG A 56 7.91 -10.88 1.94
N GLY A 57 6.93 -11.26 1.12
CA GLY A 57 5.74 -10.46 0.80
C GLY A 57 5.59 -10.20 -0.70
N PHE A 58 4.45 -9.64 -1.08
CA PHE A 58 4.22 -9.14 -2.44
C PHE A 58 5.12 -7.92 -2.69
N GLN A 59 5.64 -7.80 -3.91
CA GLN A 59 6.54 -6.71 -4.28
C GLN A 59 5.80 -5.70 -5.16
N LEU A 60 5.90 -4.42 -4.80
CA LEU A 60 5.65 -3.31 -5.74
C LEU A 60 6.99 -2.79 -6.22
N LYS A 61 7.21 -2.78 -7.53
CA LYS A 61 8.47 -2.29 -8.11
C LYS A 61 8.33 -0.83 -8.55
N PRO A 62 9.44 -0.07 -8.54
CA PRO A 62 9.49 1.24 -9.17
C PRO A 62 9.08 1.15 -10.65
N GLY A 63 8.18 2.04 -11.07
CA GLY A 63 7.70 2.12 -12.45
C GLY A 63 6.52 1.20 -12.78
N ASP A 64 6.11 0.30 -11.86
CA ASP A 64 4.83 -0.38 -12.01
C ASP A 64 3.68 0.63 -11.88
N PRO A 65 2.57 0.47 -12.63
CA PRO A 65 1.41 1.32 -12.45
C PRO A 65 0.80 1.14 -11.05
N PRO A 66 0.05 2.13 -10.54
CA PRO A 66 -0.66 2.00 -9.27
C PRO A 66 -1.52 0.73 -9.22
N VAL A 67 -1.42 0.00 -8.10
CA VAL A 67 -2.21 -1.20 -7.84
C VAL A 67 -3.33 -0.87 -6.88
N MET A 68 -4.53 -1.39 -7.16
CA MET A 68 -5.66 -1.29 -6.24
C MET A 68 -5.81 -2.59 -5.45
N ILE A 69 -5.78 -2.46 -4.13
CA ILE A 69 -5.94 -3.57 -3.18
C ILE A 69 -7.30 -3.42 -2.50
N TRP A 70 -8.09 -4.49 -2.49
CA TRP A 70 -9.29 -4.58 -1.65
C TRP A 70 -8.88 -4.89 -0.21
N THR A 71 -9.20 -4.00 0.72
CA THR A 71 -8.70 -4.05 2.10
C THR A 71 -9.77 -4.43 3.12
N ALA A 72 -10.97 -4.80 2.67
CA ALA A 72 -12.05 -5.24 3.56
C ALA A 72 -11.60 -6.42 4.44
N GLY A 73 -11.25 -6.13 5.70
CA GLY A 73 -10.73 -7.10 6.67
C GLY A 73 -9.24 -7.42 6.58
N ALA A 74 -8.49 -6.82 5.66
CA ALA A 74 -7.04 -7.02 5.53
C ALA A 74 -6.27 -6.05 6.43
N THR A 75 -5.15 -6.52 7.00
CA THR A 75 -4.18 -5.65 7.70
C THR A 75 -2.97 -5.46 6.79
N VAL A 76 -2.88 -4.30 6.17
CA VAL A 76 -1.80 -3.98 5.25
C VAL A 76 -0.56 -3.56 6.03
N LYS A 77 0.54 -4.29 5.86
CA LYS A 77 1.86 -3.90 6.36
C LYS A 77 2.86 -3.78 5.22
N VAL A 78 3.72 -2.76 5.32
CA VAL A 78 4.71 -2.41 4.30
C VAL A 78 6.10 -2.23 4.90
N ILE A 79 7.14 -2.50 4.11
CA ILE A 79 8.54 -2.15 4.42
C ILE A 79 9.29 -1.88 3.12
N GLU A 80 10.27 -0.99 3.18
CA GLU A 80 11.22 -0.85 2.08
C GLU A 80 12.03 -2.15 1.87
N GLU A 81 12.18 -2.57 0.62
CA GLU A 81 13.09 -3.69 0.30
C GLU A 81 14.56 -3.25 0.36
N ALA A 82 14.80 -1.99 0.01
CA ALA A 82 16.08 -1.31 0.10
C ALA A 82 15.85 0.13 0.54
N ALA A 83 16.83 0.71 1.25
CA ALA A 83 16.79 2.06 1.76
C ALA A 83 16.35 3.07 0.68
N THR A 84 15.60 4.09 1.09
CA THR A 84 15.12 5.20 0.24
C THR A 84 13.92 4.85 -0.64
N ALA A 85 13.13 3.84 -0.26
CA ALA A 85 11.85 3.60 -0.91
C ALA A 85 10.90 4.79 -0.69
N ASP A 86 10.18 5.12 -1.75
CA ASP A 86 9.14 6.14 -1.77
C ASP A 86 7.82 5.46 -2.08
N LEU A 87 6.97 5.35 -1.07
CA LEU A 87 5.65 4.77 -1.15
C LEU A 87 4.61 5.90 -1.19
N GLN A 88 3.76 5.85 -2.22
CA GLN A 88 2.58 6.69 -2.28
C GLN A 88 1.32 5.84 -2.20
N TYR A 89 0.33 6.32 -1.45
CA TYR A 89 -0.95 5.63 -1.36
C TYR A 89 -2.10 6.55 -1.00
N GLN A 90 -3.30 6.12 -1.38
CA GLN A 90 -4.57 6.77 -1.08
C GLN A 90 -5.59 5.72 -0.70
N TRP A 91 -6.37 5.99 0.35
CA TRP A 91 -7.51 5.17 0.74
C TRP A 91 -8.75 5.54 -0.06
N GLY A 92 -9.64 4.58 -0.30
CA GLY A 92 -10.87 4.80 -1.05
C GLY A 92 -11.94 3.74 -0.83
N LYS A 93 -13.05 3.86 -1.57
CA LYS A 93 -14.18 2.91 -1.60
C LYS A 93 -14.48 2.44 -3.01
#